data_AF-A0A3N5QME6-F1
#
_entry.id   AF-A0A3N5QME6-F1
#
_cell.length_a   1.000
_cell.length_b   1.000
_cell.length_c   1.000
_cell.angle_alpha   90.00
_cell.angle_beta   90.00
_cell.angle_gamma   90.00
#
_symmetry.space_group_name_H-M   'P 1'
#
loop_
_entity.id
_entity.type
_entity.pdbx_description
1 polymer ?
#
loop_
_entity_poly.entity_id
_entity_poly.type
_entity_poly.pdbx_seq_one_letter_code
_entity_poly.pdbx_strand_id
1 'polypeptide(L)'
;MEDNTKMIESLLEKASDFGKTSFDLIKLKALDKTSDAVSSFIPHTVVFIIIAVIMLFLNLGIAFWLGDILGKTYFGFFVVAGFYAIIGIILHFFLNKWLKRIISNYIIRNMLK
;
A
#
# COMPACT_ATOMS: atom_id res chain seq x y z
N MET A 1 -0.88 60.11 13.69
CA MET A 1 -0.34 58.74 13.82
C MET A 1 -1.43 57.68 14.05
N GLU A 2 -2.69 58.06 14.35
CA GLU A 2 -3.81 57.11 14.53
C GLU A 2 -4.36 56.44 13.27
N ASP A 3 -4.17 57.05 12.10
CA ASP A 3 -4.81 56.60 10.85
C ASP A 3 -4.18 55.32 10.28
N ASN A 4 -2.85 55.21 10.35
CA ASN A 4 -2.09 54.04 9.87
C ASN A 4 -2.40 52.76 10.68
N THR A 5 -2.71 52.89 11.97
CA THR A 5 -3.03 51.74 12.83
C THR A 5 -4.34 51.08 12.41
N LYS A 6 -5.38 51.88 12.10
CA LYS A 6 -6.67 51.36 11.62
C LYS A 6 -6.57 50.66 10.27
N MET A 7 -5.69 51.14 9.40
CA MET A 7 -5.44 50.51 8.09
C MET A 7 -4.75 49.16 8.23
N ILE A 8 -3.72 49.07 9.10
CA ILE A 8 -3.02 47.82 9.45
C ILE A 8 -4.00 46.81 10.07
N GLU A 9 -4.89 47.27 10.95
CA GLU A 9 -5.89 46.44 11.63
C GLU A 9 -6.91 45.85 10.63
N SER A 10 -7.39 46.65 9.68
CA SER A 10 -8.31 46.16 8.62
C SER A 10 -7.65 45.17 7.64
N LEU A 11 -6.35 45.32 7.38
CA LEU A 11 -5.57 44.40 6.55
C LEU A 11 -5.28 43.09 7.28
N LEU A 12 -5.00 43.16 8.59
CA LEU A 12 -4.84 42.00 9.46
C LEU A 12 -6.15 41.22 9.55
N GLU A 13 -7.29 41.91 9.65
CA GLU A 13 -8.61 41.30 9.72
C GLU A 13 -9.00 40.62 8.39
N LYS A 14 -8.75 41.26 7.25
CA LYS A 14 -8.92 40.62 5.92
C LYS A 14 -7.97 39.45 5.70
N ALA A 15 -6.72 39.54 6.18
CA ALA A 15 -5.77 38.43 6.10
C ALA A 15 -6.15 37.27 7.03
N SER A 16 -6.72 37.56 8.20
CA SER A 16 -7.28 36.58 9.13
C SER A 16 -8.47 35.86 8.52
N ASP A 17 -9.39 36.57 7.86
CA ASP A 17 -10.54 35.96 7.19
C ASP A 17 -10.15 35.17 5.93
N PHE A 18 -9.12 35.60 5.19
CA PHE A 18 -8.51 34.79 4.13
C PHE A 18 -7.80 33.55 4.68
N GLY A 19 -7.16 33.65 5.85
CA GLY A 19 -6.53 32.55 6.57
C GLY A 19 -7.55 31.52 7.04
N LYS A 20 -8.68 31.96 7.61
CA LYS A 20 -9.82 31.10 7.99
C LYS A 20 -10.40 30.38 6.77
N THR A 21 -10.61 31.11 5.67
CA THR A 21 -11.13 30.54 4.41
C THR A 21 -10.15 29.51 3.82
N SER A 22 -8.84 29.79 3.89
CA SER A 22 -7.80 28.86 3.44
C SER A 22 -7.71 27.61 4.33
N PHE A 23 -7.96 27.75 5.64
CA PHE A 23 -7.99 26.64 6.59
C PHE A 23 -9.22 25.76 6.35
N ASP A 24 -10.39 26.35 6.10
CA ASP A 24 -11.59 25.60 5.72
C ASP A 24 -11.43 24.93 4.35
N LEU A 25 -10.80 25.59 3.38
CA LEU A 25 -10.47 24.98 2.08
C LEU A 25 -9.48 23.81 2.24
N ILE A 26 -8.46 23.91 3.10
CA ILE A 26 -7.52 22.82 3.38
C ILE A 26 -8.22 21.67 4.10
N LYS A 27 -9.09 21.97 5.07
CA LYS A 27 -9.84 20.96 5.82
C LYS A 27 -10.82 20.22 4.92
N LEU A 28 -11.53 20.94 4.05
CA LEU A 28 -12.47 20.36 3.10
C LEU A 28 -11.76 19.55 2.02
N LYS A 29 -10.64 20.07 1.49
CA LYS A 29 -9.83 19.38 0.47
C LYS A 29 -9.06 18.19 1.05
N ALA A 30 -8.66 18.24 2.32
CA ALA A 30 -8.10 17.10 3.03
C ALA A 30 -9.17 16.03 3.28
N LEU A 31 -10.38 16.41 3.67
CA LEU A 31 -11.50 15.48 3.83
C LEU A 31 -11.91 14.85 2.50
N ASP A 32 -12.10 15.61 1.43
CA ASP A 32 -12.41 15.09 0.09
C ASP A 32 -11.31 14.16 -0.41
N LYS A 33 -10.04 14.58 -0.31
CA LYS A 33 -8.93 13.78 -0.84
C LYS A 33 -8.65 12.54 -0.01
N THR A 34 -8.92 12.58 1.30
CA THR A 34 -8.86 11.41 2.17
C THR A 34 -10.05 10.49 1.87
N SER A 35 -11.25 11.04 1.67
CA SER A 35 -12.46 10.28 1.34
C SER A 35 -12.36 9.61 -0.03
N ASP A 36 -11.81 10.29 -1.04
CA ASP A 36 -11.55 9.74 -2.38
C ASP A 36 -10.43 8.69 -2.38
N ALA A 37 -9.35 8.94 -1.64
CA ALA A 37 -8.31 7.95 -1.47
C ALA A 37 -8.88 6.70 -0.77
N VAL A 38 -9.52 6.88 0.37
CA VAL A 38 -10.09 5.78 1.16
C VAL A 38 -11.17 5.04 0.37
N SER A 39 -12.06 5.74 -0.33
CA SER A 39 -13.10 5.13 -1.18
C SER A 39 -12.53 4.41 -2.40
N SER A 40 -11.36 4.80 -2.92
CA SER A 40 -10.64 4.05 -3.96
C SER A 40 -9.85 2.85 -3.40
N PHE A 41 -9.31 2.96 -2.18
CA PHE A 41 -8.47 1.91 -1.58
C PHE A 41 -9.29 0.80 -0.91
N ILE A 42 -10.44 1.12 -0.32
CA ILE A 42 -11.35 0.14 0.31
C ILE A 42 -11.76 -0.97 -0.67
N PRO A 43 -12.36 -0.70 -1.84
CA PRO A 43 -12.80 -1.75 -2.75
C PRO A 43 -11.61 -2.57 -3.26
N HIS A 44 -10.46 -1.94 -3.50
CA HIS A 44 -9.26 -2.66 -3.92
C HIS A 44 -8.74 -3.62 -2.82
N THR A 45 -8.77 -3.18 -1.56
CA THR A 45 -8.39 -4.00 -0.40
C THR A 45 -9.35 -5.16 -0.20
N VAL A 46 -10.65 -4.93 -0.34
CA VAL A 46 -11.68 -5.98 -0.23
C VAL A 46 -11.48 -7.04 -1.33
N VAL A 47 -11.26 -6.62 -2.58
CA VAL A 47 -10.97 -7.54 -3.69
C VAL A 47 -9.68 -8.32 -3.43
N PHE A 48 -8.63 -7.66 -2.93
CA PHE A 48 -7.38 -8.32 -2.57
C PHE A 48 -7.56 -9.40 -1.49
N ILE A 49 -8.36 -9.11 -0.45
CA ILE A 49 -8.67 -10.09 0.61
C ILE A 49 -9.42 -11.28 0.02
N ILE A 50 -10.42 -11.07 -0.85
CA ILE A 50 -11.17 -12.16 -1.49
C ILE A 50 -10.22 -13.04 -2.31
N ILE A 51 -9.35 -12.43 -3.11
CA ILE A 51 -8.35 -13.15 -3.90
C ILE A 51 -7.43 -13.96 -2.97
N ALA A 52 -6.93 -13.35 -1.88
CA ALA A 52 -6.06 -14.03 -0.93
C ALA A 52 -6.74 -15.25 -0.30
N VAL A 53 -8.03 -15.14 0.06
CA VAL A 53 -8.82 -16.25 0.61
C VAL A 53 -8.94 -17.38 -0.43
N ILE A 54 -9.31 -17.07 -1.68
CA ILE A 54 -9.38 -18.06 -2.75
C ILE A 54 -8.04 -18.77 -2.93
N MET A 55 -6.95 -18.02 -2.95
CA MET A 55 -5.59 -18.54 -3.12
C MET A 55 -5.14 -19.44 -1.96
N LEU A 56 -5.59 -19.13 -0.74
CA LEU A 56 -5.36 -19.94 0.45
C LEU A 56 -6.11 -21.27 0.35
N PHE A 57 -7.40 -21.25 0.01
CA PHE A 57 -8.18 -22.46 -0.21
C PHE A 57 -7.63 -23.31 -1.35
N LEU A 58 -7.13 -22.69 -2.42
CA LEU A 58 -6.50 -23.40 -3.52
C LEU A 58 -5.22 -24.12 -3.08
N ASN A 59 -4.39 -23.46 -2.26
CA ASN A 59 -3.20 -24.08 -1.67
C ASN A 59 -3.53 -25.26 -0.77
N LEU A 60 -4.55 -25.11 0.09
CA LEU A 60 -5.04 -26.21 0.91
C LEU A 60 -5.56 -27.36 0.04
N GLY A 61 -6.31 -27.06 -1.02
CA GLY A 61 -6.81 -28.06 -1.97
C GLY A 61 -5.69 -28.84 -2.65
N ILE A 62 -4.63 -28.15 -3.10
CA ILE A 62 -3.45 -28.79 -3.69
C ILE A 62 -2.74 -29.68 -2.66
N ALA A 63 -2.61 -29.21 -1.41
CA ALA A 63 -2.01 -29.99 -0.33
C ALA A 63 -2.82 -31.25 0.01
N PHE A 64 -4.15 -31.14 0.05
CA PHE A 64 -5.04 -32.28 0.26
C PHE A 64 -5.00 -33.26 -0.90
N TRP A 65 -4.99 -32.78 -2.15
CA TRP A 65 -4.94 -33.63 -3.34
C TRP A 65 -3.63 -34.40 -3.44
N LEU A 66 -2.49 -33.73 -3.20
CA LEU A 66 -1.20 -34.41 -3.05
C LEU A 66 -1.22 -35.38 -1.87
N GLY A 67 -1.84 -34.99 -0.75
CA GLY A 67 -1.96 -35.82 0.43
C GLY A 67 -2.75 -37.11 0.18
N ASP A 68 -3.78 -37.05 -0.66
CA ASP A 68 -4.62 -38.20 -1.04
C ASP A 68 -3.88 -39.14 -2.00
N ILE A 69 -3.17 -38.59 -3.00
CA ILE A 69 -2.30 -39.38 -3.90
C ILE A 69 -1.19 -40.09 -3.13
N LEU A 70 -0.62 -39.45 -2.12
CA LEU A 70 0.42 -40.04 -1.27
C LEU A 70 -0.15 -40.94 -0.16
N GLY A 71 -1.48 -41.12 -0.10
CA GLY A 71 -2.19 -42.00 0.84
C GLY A 71 -2.24 -41.51 2.29
N LYS A 72 -1.53 -40.43 2.62
CA LYS A 72 -1.63 -39.73 3.92
C LYS A 72 -1.50 -38.23 3.74
N THR A 73 -2.46 -37.50 4.30
CA THR A 73 -2.55 -36.03 4.23
C THR A 73 -1.27 -35.32 4.71
N TYR A 74 -0.59 -35.87 5.72
CA TYR A 74 0.67 -35.32 6.25
C TYR A 74 1.76 -35.21 5.18
N PHE A 75 1.84 -36.15 4.24
CA PHE A 75 2.83 -36.09 3.16
C PHE A 75 2.52 -34.98 2.15
N GLY A 76 1.23 -34.70 1.89
CA GLY A 76 0.84 -33.59 1.02
C GLY A 76 1.32 -32.25 1.56
N PHE A 77 1.10 -31.99 2.85
CA PHE A 77 1.63 -30.79 3.51
C PHE A 77 3.16 -30.76 3.54
N PHE A 78 3.83 -31.89 3.74
CA PHE A 78 5.29 -31.95 3.76
C PHE A 78 5.91 -31.63 2.40
N VAL A 79 5.32 -32.13 1.32
CA VAL A 79 5.75 -31.82 -0.06
C VAL A 79 5.53 -30.34 -0.39
N VAL A 80 4.38 -29.79 -0.04
CA VAL A 80 4.08 -28.36 -0.23
C VAL A 80 5.04 -27.49 0.59
N ALA A 81 5.31 -27.84 1.84
CA ALA A 81 6.27 -27.14 2.69
C ALA A 81 7.70 -27.22 2.13
N GLY A 82 8.14 -28.39 1.65
CA GLY A 82 9.44 -28.56 1.00
C GLY A 82 9.57 -27.72 -0.26
N PHE A 83 8.53 -27.68 -1.10
CA PHE A 83 8.48 -26.85 -2.30
C PHE A 83 8.61 -25.35 -1.96
N TYR A 84 7.86 -24.87 -0.96
CA TYR A 84 7.97 -23.49 -0.50
C TYR A 84 9.33 -23.17 0.13
N ALA A 85 9.96 -24.12 0.84
CA ALA A 85 11.30 -23.95 1.39
C ALA A 85 12.36 -23.82 0.28
N ILE A 86 12.28 -24.65 -0.76
CA ILE A 86 13.17 -24.57 -1.93
C ILE A 86 13.01 -23.23 -2.64
N ILE A 87 11.77 -22.79 -2.88
CA ILE A 87 11.47 -21.47 -3.43
C ILE A 87 12.05 -20.36 -2.54
N GLY A 88 11.90 -20.45 -1.23
CA GLY A 88 12.43 -19.49 -0.28
C GLY A 88 13.95 -19.37 -0.33
N ILE A 89 14.66 -20.50 -0.44
CA ILE A 89 16.12 -20.53 -0.59
C ILE A 89 16.55 -19.92 -1.93
N ILE A 90 15.87 -20.29 -3.02
CA ILE A 90 16.12 -19.75 -4.35
C ILE A 90 15.87 -18.24 -4.38
N LEU A 91 14.75 -17.78 -3.81
CA LEU A 91 14.47 -16.36 -3.66
C LEU A 91 15.56 -15.70 -2.81
N HIS A 92 15.96 -16.24 -1.67
CA HIS A 92 16.99 -15.60 -0.85
C HIS A 92 18.31 -15.37 -1.62
N PHE A 93 18.73 -16.36 -2.41
CA PHE A 93 19.95 -16.24 -3.22
C PHE A 93 19.77 -15.33 -4.43
N PHE A 94 18.65 -15.44 -5.15
CA PHE A 94 18.40 -14.71 -6.38
C PHE A 94 17.94 -13.27 -6.13
N LEU A 95 17.03 -13.08 -5.18
CA LEU A 95 16.45 -11.80 -4.76
C LEU A 95 17.54 -10.86 -4.22
N ASN A 96 18.52 -11.34 -3.44
CA ASN A 96 19.62 -10.49 -2.99
C ASN A 96 20.40 -9.83 -4.14
N LYS A 97 20.59 -10.53 -5.26
CA LYS A 97 21.24 -9.96 -6.46
C LYS A 97 20.26 -9.21 -7.37
N TRP A 98 19.07 -9.75 -7.56
CA TRP A 98 18.10 -9.27 -8.54
C TRP A 98 17.30 -8.07 -8.02
N LEU A 99 16.84 -8.11 -6.77
CA LEU A 99 16.11 -7.02 -6.11
C LEU A 99 17.00 -5.78 -5.99
N LYS A 100 18.26 -5.96 -5.59
CA LYS A 100 19.24 -4.87 -5.53
C LYS A 100 19.49 -4.25 -6.92
N ARG A 101 19.55 -5.07 -7.98
CA ARG A 101 19.73 -4.60 -9.36
C ARG A 101 18.48 -3.88 -9.90
N ILE A 102 17.28 -4.40 -9.66
CA ILE A 102 16.02 -3.79 -10.11
C ILE A 102 15.75 -2.48 -9.40
N ILE A 103 15.85 -2.46 -8.07
CA ILE A 103 15.61 -1.26 -7.28
C ILE A 103 16.64 -0.20 -7.63
N SER A 104 17.91 -0.57 -7.76
CA SER A 104 18.94 0.39 -8.15
C SER A 104 18.71 0.94 -9.56
N ASN A 105 18.36 0.12 -10.55
CA ASN A 105 18.02 0.61 -11.89
C ASN A 105 16.75 1.46 -11.91
N TYR A 106 15.74 1.13 -11.10
CA TYR A 106 14.50 1.87 -11.02
C TYR A 106 14.72 3.24 -10.38
N ILE A 107 15.47 3.30 -9.28
CA ILE A 107 15.86 4.56 -8.62
C ILE A 107 16.71 5.42 -9.55
N ILE A 108 17.71 4.84 -10.22
CA ILE A 108 18.57 5.58 -11.17
C ILE A 108 17.73 6.18 -12.31
N ARG A 109 16.80 5.41 -12.90
CA ARG A 109 15.90 5.91 -13.94
C ARG A 109 14.94 7.00 -13.46
N ASN A 110 14.49 6.91 -12.21
CA ASN A 110 13.53 7.87 -11.66
C ASN A 110 14.20 9.15 -11.12
N MET A 111 15.51 9.12 -10.83
CA MET A 111 16.31 10.31 -10.47
C MET A 111 16.94 11.02 -11.67
N LEU A 112 17.16 10.33 -12.79
CA LEU A 112 17.67 10.92 -14.04
C LEU A 112 16.58 11.56 -14.92
N LYS A 113 15.36 11.72 -14.39
CA LYS A 113 14.24 12.39 -15.05
C LYS A 113 13.88 13.63 -14.25
#